data_AF-A0A2R7QRQ1-F1
#
_entry.id   AF-A0A2R7QRQ1-F1
#
_cell.length_a   1.000
_cell.length_b   1.000
_cell.length_c   1.000
_cell.angle_alpha   90.00
_cell.angle_beta   90.00
_cell.angle_gamma   90.00
#
_symmetry.space_group_name_H-M   'P 1'
#
loop_
_entity.id
_entity.type
_entity.pdbx_description
1 polymer ?
#
loop_
_entity_poly.entity_id
_entity_poly.type
_entity_poly.pdbx_seq_one_letter_code
_entity_poly.pdbx_strand_id
1 'polypeptide(L)' 'MSIAAKHFDPQLGIDIHMYAMPPCPLPTPHIGLVLDPFDYIPFIGSTIKVNGVHRGTAGTGGLDIHIPLGVWG' A
#
# COMPACT_ATOMS: atom_id res chain seq x y z
N MET A 1 17.19 -14.56 -3.74
CA MET A 1 16.40 -13.40 -3.27
C MET A 1 15.03 -13.50 -3.93
N SER A 2 13.95 -13.61 -3.15
CA SER A 2 12.60 -13.75 -3.73
C SER A 2 12.11 -12.39 -4.22
N ILE A 3 11.63 -12.31 -5.47
CA ILE A 3 10.92 -11.14 -6.00
C ILE A 3 9.44 -11.22 -5.58
N ALA A 4 9.18 -11.02 -4.29
CA ALA A 4 7.84 -11.04 -3.73
C ALA A 4 7.60 -9.75 -2.94
N ALA A 5 6.39 -9.19 -3.08
CA ALA A 5 5.98 -8.01 -2.35
C ALA A 5 5.95 -8.27 -0.83
N LYS A 6 6.45 -7.31 -0.06
CA LYS A 6 6.45 -7.33 1.41
C LYS A 6 5.96 -6.00 1.96
N HIS A 7 5.61 -5.97 3.24
CA HIS A 7 5.25 -4.70 3.88
C HIS A 7 6.38 -3.68 3.73
N PHE A 8 6.00 -2.41 3.64
CA PHE A 8 6.92 -1.28 3.42
C PHE A 8 7.63 -1.26 2.05
N ASP A 9 7.32 -2.20 1.14
CA ASP A 9 7.69 -1.99 -0.26
C ASP A 9 6.85 -0.84 -0.81
N PRO A 10 7.47 0.16 -1.48
CA PRO A 10 6.70 1.17 -2.19
C PRO A 10 5.87 0.49 -3.28
N GLN A 11 4.56 0.71 -3.22
CA GLN A 11 3.62 0.23 -4.23
C GLN A 11 3.15 1.42 -5.05
N LEU A 12 3.35 1.33 -6.36
CA LEU A 12 2.70 2.21 -7.31
C LEU A 12 1.34 1.62 -7.63
N GLY A 13 0.28 2.36 -7.33
CA GLY A 13 -1.06 2.00 -7.75
C GLY A 13 -1.72 3.13 -8.55
N ILE A 14 -2.91 2.83 -9.04
CA ILE A 14 -3.84 3.83 -9.56
C ILE A 14 -4.92 3.98 -8.50
N ASP A 15 -4.97 5.15 -7.90
CA ASP A 15 -5.92 5.47 -6.86
C ASP A 15 -6.86 6.52 -7.41
N ILE A 16 -8.15 6.29 -7.18
CA ILE A 16 -9.19 7.23 -7.60
C ILE A 16 -9.33 8.27 -6.48
N HIS A 17 -8.24 9.00 -6.25
CA HIS A 17 -8.32 10.33 -5.68
C HIS A 17 -8.17 11.33 -6.82
N MET A 18 -9.00 12.35 -6.74
CA MET A 18 -9.35 13.20 -7.86
C MET A 18 -8.84 14.60 -7.54
N TYR A 19 -7.84 15.09 -8.27
CA TYR A 19 -7.58 16.53 -8.22
C TYR A 19 -8.75 17.25 -8.87
N ALA A 20 -9.28 18.28 -8.20
CA ALA A 20 -10.27 19.18 -8.77
C ALA A 20 -9.61 20.01 -9.89
N MET A 21 -9.57 19.47 -11.10
CA MET A 21 -9.11 20.14 -12.31
C MET A 21 -10.29 20.38 -13.26
N PRO A 22 -10.42 21.57 -13.87
CA PRO A 22 -11.42 21.78 -14.93
C PRO A 22 -11.03 20.98 -16.19
N PRO A 23 -11.99 20.34 -16.92
CA PRO A 23 -13.44 20.33 -16.73
C PRO A 23 -13.98 19.18 -15.86
N CYS A 24 -13.14 18.21 -15.50
CA CYS A 24 -13.52 17.07 -14.67
C CYS A 24 -12.33 16.61 -13.83
N PRO A 25 -12.60 15.99 -12.67
CA PRO A 25 -11.52 15.52 -11.83
C PRO A 25 -10.71 14.42 -12.53
N LEU A 26 -9.38 14.54 -12.48
CA LEU A 26 -8.47 13.59 -13.12
C LEU A 26 -7.96 12.57 -12.08
N PRO A 27 -7.87 11.27 -12.44
CA PRO A 27 -7.27 10.27 -11.56
C PRO A 27 -5.79 10.56 -11.37
N THR A 28 -5.29 10.35 -10.16
CA THR A 28 -3.88 10.60 -9.81
C THR A 28 -3.14 9.29 -9.56
N PRO A 29 -1.91 9.13 -10.06
CA PRO A 29 -1.06 8.06 -9.56
C PRO A 29 -0.80 8.28 -8.07
N HIS A 30 -0.95 7.23 -7.26
CA HIS A 30 -0.53 7.23 -5.85
C HIS A 30 0.64 6.29 -5.67
N ILE A 31 1.53 6.68 -4.76
CA ILE A 31 2.54 5.77 -4.22
C ILE A 31 2.18 5.56 -2.76
N GLY A 32 1.91 4.31 -2.42
CA GLY A 32 1.51 3.88 -1.10
C GLY A 32 2.48 2.89 -0.49
N LEU A 33 2.41 2.74 0.82
CA LEU A 33 2.99 1.60 1.53
C LEU A 33 1.85 0.79 2.10
N VAL A 34 1.78 -0.48 1.68
CA VAL A 34 0.78 -1.40 2.23
C VAL A 34 1.37 -2.12 3.44
N LEU A 35 0.60 -2.12 4.52
CA LEU A 35 0.85 -2.90 5.72
C LEU A 35 -0.45 -3.52 6.23
N ASP A 36 -0.40 -4.75 6.69
CA ASP A 36 -1.48 -5.32 7.47
C ASP A 36 -1.05 -5.51 8.93
N PRO A 37 -1.69 -4.84 9.90
CA PRO A 37 -1.42 -5.08 11.31
C PRO A 37 -1.73 -6.51 11.77
N PHE A 38 -2.73 -7.17 11.17
CA PHE A 38 -3.15 -8.53 11.58
C PHE A 38 -2.09 -9.58 11.25
N ASP A 39 -1.29 -9.36 10.20
CA ASP A 39 -0.15 -10.19 9.84
C ASP A 39 0.94 -10.29 10.92
N TYR A 40 0.94 -9.38 11.90
CA TYR A 40 1.86 -9.40 13.05
C TYR A 40 1.29 -10.08 14.29
N ILE A 41 0.04 -10.56 14.27
CA ILE A 41 -0.54 -11.28 15.41
C ILE A 41 0.11 -12.67 15.52
N PRO A 42 0.71 -13.00 16.67
CA PRO A 42 1.34 -14.32 16.85
C PRO A 42 0.37 -15.46 16.55
N PHE A 43 0.85 -16.46 15.81
CA PHE A 43 0.14 -17.71 15.48
C PHE A 43 -1.13 -17.58 14.60
N ILE A 44 -1.59 -16.36 14.29
CA ILE A 44 -2.78 -16.09 13.47
C ILE A 44 -2.41 -15.35 12.18
N GLY A 45 -1.48 -14.40 12.26
CA GLY A 45 -1.03 -13.60 11.12
C GLY A 45 -0.08 -14.34 10.16
N SER A 46 0.40 -13.62 9.14
CA SER A 46 1.34 -14.14 8.14
C SER A 46 2.58 -14.81 8.73
N THR A 47 2.85 -16.03 8.28
CA THR A 47 4.05 -16.81 8.63
C THR A 47 5.17 -16.67 7.60
N ILE A 48 4.89 -16.07 6.44
CA ILE A 48 5.85 -15.97 5.34
C ILE A 48 6.55 -14.63 5.38
N LYS A 49 7.88 -14.67 5.47
CA LYS A 49 8.73 -13.49 5.43
C LYS A 49 9.54 -13.42 4.15
N VAL A 50 9.59 -12.23 3.56
CA VAL A 50 10.48 -11.89 2.45
C VAL A 50 11.51 -10.92 3.01
N ASN A 51 12.80 -11.25 2.92
CA ASN A 51 13.88 -10.39 3.46
C ASN A 51 13.64 -9.92 4.91
N GLY A 52 13.10 -10.81 5.76
CA GLY A 52 12.85 -10.53 7.19
C GLY A 52 11.54 -9.80 7.52
N VAL A 53 10.78 -9.35 6.51
CA VAL A 53 9.51 -8.62 6.68
C VAL A 53 8.34 -9.50 6.22
N HIS A 54 7.17 -9.36 6.85
CA HIS A 54 5.97 -10.09 6.44
C HIS A 54 5.64 -9.80 4.97
N ARG A 55 5.39 -10.87 4.21
CA ARG A 55 4.93 -10.80 2.82
C ARG A 55 3.60 -10.03 2.77
N GLY A 56 3.41 -9.19 1.75
CA GLY A 56 2.11 -8.57 1.51
C GLY A 56 1.04 -9.61 1.19
N THR A 57 -0.04 -9.60 1.96
CA THR A 57 -1.20 -10.50 1.80
C THR A 57 -2.45 -9.66 1.49
N ALA A 58 -3.19 -10.02 0.45
CA ALA A 58 -4.37 -9.26 0.00
C ALA A 58 -5.68 -9.61 0.74
N GLY A 59 -5.61 -10.40 1.83
CA GLY A 59 -6.78 -11.05 2.44
C GLY A 59 -7.29 -10.40 3.73
N THR A 60 -6.52 -9.48 4.28
CA THR A 60 -6.80 -8.75 5.52
C THR A 60 -6.95 -7.27 5.16
N GLY A 61 -7.68 -6.48 5.96
CA GLY A 61 -8.03 -5.09 5.65
C GLY A 61 -6.83 -4.14 5.66
N GLY A 62 -5.89 -4.36 4.73
CA GLY A 62 -4.60 -3.72 4.64
C GLY A 62 -4.72 -2.20 4.74
N LEU A 63 -3.85 -1.61 5.55
CA LEU A 63 -3.68 -0.19 5.66
C LEU A 63 -2.75 0.27 4.53
N ASP A 64 -3.25 1.17 3.70
CA ASP A 64 -2.42 1.93 2.74
C ASP A 64 -2.02 3.26 3.37
N ILE A 65 -0.71 3.51 3.47
CA ILE A 65 -0.16 4.80 3.87
C ILE A 65 0.25 5.56 2.61
N HIS A 66 -0.50 6.62 2.31
CA HIS A 66 -0.25 7.47 1.16
C HIS A 66 1.02 8.31 1.35
N ILE A 67 1.93 8.29 0.38
CA ILE A 67 3.07 9.21 0.32
C ILE A 67 2.60 10.45 -0.45
N PRO A 68 2.45 11.63 0.19
CA PRO A 68 1.85 12.79 -0.46
C PRO A 68 2.72 13.27 -1.64
N LEU A 69 2.14 13.34 -2.84
CA LEU A 69 2.81 13.83 -4.05
C LEU A 69 2.52 15.32 -4.35
N GLY A 70 1.84 16.03 -3.45
CA GLY A 70 1.54 17.46 -3.59
C GLY A 70 0.63 17.99 -2.49
N VAL A 71 0.54 19.32 -2.38
CA VAL A 71 -0.41 20.00 -1.48
C VAL A 71 -1.76 20.12 -2.18
N TRP A 72 -2.82 19.69 -1.51
CA TRP A 72 -4.20 19.98 -1.91
C TRP A 72 -4.40 21.50 -1.84
N GLY A 73 -4.54 22.16 -2.98
CA GLY A 73 -4.85 23.59 -3.09
C GLY A 73 -6.34 23.82 -3.23
#